data_AF-V2YEE6-F1
#
_entry.id   AF-V2YEE6-F1
#
_cell.length_a   1.000
_cell.length_b   1.000
_cell.length_c   1.000
_cell.angle_alpha   90.00
_cell.angle_beta   90.00
_cell.angle_gamma   90.00
#
_symmetry.space_group_name_H-M   'P 1'
#
loop_
_entity.id
_entity.type
_entity.pdbx_description
1 polymer ?
#
loop_
_entity_poly.entity_id
_entity_poly.type
_entity_poly.pdbx_seq_one_letter_code
_entity_poly.pdbx_strand_id
1 'polypeptide(L)'
;MSEFYKLKYHVIEAFYEYIIAENFTIRQSVDRCLYEFGKQISEGGLDALAVYSTLFYRAAFHSADELRFFRKHINKLNCLFSSELCHGHVLSEDELEELTDEIDLINQKLK
;
A
#
# COMPACT_ATOMS: atom_id res chain seq x y z
N MET A 1 15.68 -3.32 11.32
CA MET A 1 14.56 -2.92 10.44
C MET A 1 13.85 -4.20 10.04
N SER A 2 12.57 -4.33 10.34
CA SER A 2 11.77 -5.52 10.01
C SER A 2 11.65 -5.69 8.50
N GLU A 3 11.36 -6.91 8.04
CA GLU A 3 11.11 -7.17 6.61
C GLU A 3 9.89 -6.37 6.11
N PHE A 4 8.90 -6.14 6.98
CA PHE A 4 7.76 -5.26 6.71
C PHE A 4 8.23 -3.85 6.33
N TYR A 5 9.02 -3.19 7.19
CA TYR A 5 9.54 -1.85 6.91
C TYR A 5 10.46 -1.78 5.70
N LYS A 6 11.29 -2.81 5.47
CA LYS A 6 12.13 -2.88 4.26
C LYS A 6 11.30 -2.89 3.00
N LEU A 7 10.23 -3.68 2.96
CA LEU A 7 9.35 -3.73 1.79
C LEU A 7 8.60 -2.41 1.59
N LYS A 8 8.09 -1.79 2.67
CA LYS A 8 7.49 -0.44 2.58
C LYS A 8 8.48 0.57 1.98
N TYR A 9 9.74 0.54 2.42
CA TYR A 9 10.78 1.43 1.89
C TYR A 9 10.98 1.23 0.38
N HIS A 10 11.11 -0.02 -0.08
CA HIS A 10 11.26 -0.30 -1.51
C HIS A 10 10.05 0.13 -2.35
N VAL A 11 8.83 -0.01 -1.82
CA VAL A 11 7.62 0.47 -2.48
C VAL A 11 7.63 2.00 -2.62
N ILE A 12 8.11 2.71 -1.60
CA ILE A 12 8.25 4.18 -1.63
C ILE A 12 9.30 4.60 -2.66
N GLU A 13 10.47 3.94 -2.68
CA GLU A 13 11.54 4.24 -3.63
C GLU A 13 11.04 4.06 -5.06
N ALA A 14 10.47 2.90 -5.39
CA ALA A 14 9.94 2.63 -6.73
C ALA A 14 8.86 3.64 -7.13
N PHE A 15 7.91 3.93 -6.23
CA PHE A 15 6.84 4.90 -6.50
C PHE A 15 7.39 6.29 -6.86
N TYR A 16 8.37 6.79 -6.11
CA TYR A 16 8.97 8.10 -6.40
C TYR A 16 9.95 8.08 -7.56
N GLU A 17 10.64 6.97 -7.80
CA GLU A 17 11.47 6.80 -8.99
C GLU A 17 10.62 6.95 -10.26
N TYR A 18 9.43 6.32 -10.31
CA TYR A 18 8.52 6.47 -11.44
C TYR A 18 8.00 7.91 -11.62
N ILE A 19 7.76 8.63 -10.53
CA ILE A 19 7.33 10.04 -10.61
C ILE A 19 8.47 10.93 -11.09
N ILE A 20 9.67 10.78 -10.52
CA ILE A 20 10.77 11.74 -10.70
C ILE A 20 11.59 11.42 -11.96
N ALA A 21 11.99 10.17 -12.13
CA ALA A 21 12.86 9.76 -13.22
C ALA A 21 12.07 9.50 -14.52
N GLU A 22 10.93 8.82 -14.41
CA GLU A 22 10.11 8.44 -15.57
C GLU A 22 9.00 9.46 -15.89
N ASN A 23 8.85 10.50 -15.06
CA ASN A 23 7.85 11.56 -15.21
C ASN A 23 6.40 11.03 -15.31
N PHE A 24 6.11 9.94 -14.58
CA PHE A 24 4.78 9.34 -14.54
C PHE A 24 3.82 10.19 -13.70
N THR A 25 2.55 10.21 -14.10
CA THR A 25 1.48 10.67 -13.21
C THR A 25 1.39 9.76 -11.98
N ILE A 26 0.73 10.24 -10.92
CA ILE A 26 0.46 9.43 -9.71
C ILE A 26 -0.19 8.10 -10.10
N ARG A 27 -1.20 8.14 -10.96
CA ARG A 27 -1.89 6.94 -11.43
C ARG A 27 -0.96 5.96 -12.14
N GLN A 28 -0.17 6.43 -13.10
CA GLN A 28 0.78 5.58 -13.82
C GLN A 28 1.83 4.97 -12.89
N SER A 29 2.28 5.73 -11.90
CA SER A 29 3.22 5.26 -10.88
C SER A 29 2.61 4.16 -10.01
N VAL A 30 1.35 4.33 -9.58
CA VAL A 30 0.60 3.27 -8.88
C VAL A 30 0.44 2.03 -9.75
N ASP A 31 -0.02 2.16 -11.00
CA ASP A 31 -0.19 1.05 -11.94
C ASP A 31 1.13 0.29 -12.13
N ARG A 32 2.24 1.02 -12.25
CA ARG A 32 3.57 0.41 -12.41
C ARG A 32 4.02 -0.33 -11.16
N CYS A 33 3.86 0.25 -9.98
CA CYS A 33 4.17 -0.43 -8.71
C CYS A 33 3.30 -1.68 -8.51
N LEU A 34 2.01 -1.64 -8.86
CA LEU A 34 1.14 -2.82 -8.77
C LEU A 34 1.63 -3.97 -9.65
N TYR A 35 2.23 -3.68 -10.81
CA TYR A 35 2.86 -4.67 -11.67
C TYR A 35 4.18 -5.18 -11.08
N GLU A 36 5.07 -4.29 -10.66
CA GLU A 36 6.40 -4.62 -10.13
C GLU A 36 6.32 -5.48 -8.86
N PHE A 37 5.48 -5.07 -7.90
CA PHE A 37 5.24 -5.81 -6.66
C PHE A 37 4.14 -6.89 -6.81
N GLY A 38 3.83 -7.27 -8.05
CA GLY A 38 2.77 -8.23 -8.36
C GLY A 38 2.96 -9.59 -7.68
N LYS A 39 4.22 -10.01 -7.47
CA LYS A 39 4.54 -11.25 -6.75
C LYS A 39 4.07 -11.19 -5.29
N GLN A 40 4.52 -10.18 -4.54
CA GLN A 40 4.14 -9.95 -3.14
C GLN A 40 2.62 -9.83 -3.00
N ILE A 41 1.98 -9.10 -3.92
CA ILE A 41 0.52 -8.95 -3.98
C ILE A 41 -0.20 -10.29 -4.23
N SER A 42 0.39 -11.16 -5.05
CA SER A 42 -0.19 -12.46 -5.39
C SER A 42 -0.03 -13.49 -4.27
N GLU A 43 1.08 -13.45 -3.55
CA GLU A 43 1.36 -14.33 -2.41
C GLU A 43 0.51 -13.97 -1.18
N GLY A 44 0.10 -12.70 -1.04
CA GLY A 44 -0.81 -12.26 0.01
C GLY A 44 -0.11 -11.95 1.33
N GLY A 45 -0.86 -12.05 2.43
CA GLY A 45 -0.33 -11.82 3.78
C GLY A 45 0.25 -10.42 4.02
N LEU A 46 1.25 -10.36 4.90
CA LEU A 46 1.87 -9.11 5.35
C LEU A 46 2.62 -8.36 4.23
N ASP A 47 3.22 -9.07 3.29
CA ASP A 47 3.93 -8.43 2.17
C ASP A 47 2.93 -7.71 1.26
N ALA A 48 1.80 -8.33 0.96
CA ALA A 48 0.72 -7.68 0.22
C ALA A 48 0.14 -6.49 0.99
N LEU A 49 0.02 -6.57 2.32
CA LEU A 49 -0.41 -5.45 3.15
C LEU A 49 0.58 -4.28 3.10
N ALA A 50 1.88 -4.56 3.28
CA ALA A 50 2.94 -3.56 3.21
C ALA A 50 2.91 -2.84 1.86
N VAL A 51 2.78 -3.59 0.76
CA VAL A 51 2.72 -3.01 -0.59
C VAL A 51 1.49 -2.14 -0.75
N TYR A 52 0.30 -2.68 -0.44
CA TYR A 52 -0.94 -1.95 -0.66
C TYR A 52 -1.10 -0.73 0.23
N SER A 53 -0.83 -0.84 1.54
CA SER A 53 -0.98 0.28 2.47
C SER A 53 -0.03 1.41 2.08
N THR A 54 1.24 1.10 1.85
CA THR A 54 2.25 2.09 1.47
C THR A 54 1.88 2.77 0.16
N LEU A 55 1.56 1.99 -0.87
CA LEU A 55 1.30 2.51 -2.20
C LEU A 55 0.07 3.42 -2.22
N PHE A 56 -1.04 2.96 -1.63
CA PHE A 56 -2.27 3.74 -1.62
C PHE A 56 -2.22 4.91 -0.63
N TYR A 57 -1.44 4.82 0.45
CA TYR A 57 -1.19 5.95 1.32
C TYR A 57 -0.45 7.06 0.57
N ARG A 58 0.59 6.73 -0.20
CA ARG A 58 1.31 7.69 -1.05
C ARG A 58 0.40 8.27 -2.13
N ALA A 59 -0.42 7.44 -2.77
CA ALA A 59 -1.41 7.93 -3.75
C ALA A 59 -2.43 8.88 -3.10
N ALA A 60 -2.94 8.54 -1.91
CA ALA A 60 -3.88 9.35 -1.14
C ALA A 60 -3.28 10.72 -0.76
N PHE A 61 -2.00 10.74 -0.41
CA PHE A 61 -1.27 11.95 -0.05
C PHE A 61 -1.13 12.91 -1.24
N HIS A 62 -0.78 12.39 -2.42
CA HIS A 62 -0.50 13.23 -3.61
C HIS A 62 -1.73 13.52 -4.46
N SER A 63 -2.63 12.56 -4.64
CA SER A 63 -3.82 12.71 -5.48
C SER A 63 -4.93 11.74 -5.05
N ALA A 64 -5.64 12.11 -3.98
CA ALA A 64 -6.75 11.32 -3.43
C ALA A 64 -7.81 10.96 -4.48
N ASP A 65 -8.06 11.85 -5.46
CA ASP A 65 -9.00 11.62 -6.55
C ASP A 65 -8.68 10.38 -7.39
N GLU A 66 -7.40 10.02 -7.52
CA GLU A 66 -6.97 8.86 -8.30
C GLU A 66 -7.28 7.53 -7.61
N LEU A 67 -7.49 7.53 -6.28
CA LEU A 67 -7.84 6.32 -5.53
C LEU A 67 -9.12 5.64 -6.05
N ARG A 68 -10.04 6.41 -6.65
CA ARG A 68 -11.28 5.88 -7.24
C ARG A 68 -11.01 4.82 -8.32
N PHE A 69 -9.89 4.92 -9.04
CA PHE A 69 -9.51 3.96 -10.07
C PHE A 69 -8.97 2.64 -9.48
N PHE A 70 -8.57 2.66 -8.20
CA PHE A 70 -7.96 1.52 -7.51
C PHE A 70 -8.87 0.88 -6.45
N ARG A 71 -10.17 1.20 -6.45
CA ARG A 71 -11.17 0.67 -5.49
C ARG A 71 -11.09 -0.84 -5.29
N LYS A 72 -10.88 -1.61 -6.37
CA LYS A 72 -10.76 -3.07 -6.28
C LYS A 72 -9.56 -3.51 -5.44
N HIS A 73 -8.41 -2.85 -5.62
CA HIS A 73 -7.19 -3.14 -4.86
C HIS A 73 -7.30 -2.65 -3.41
N ILE A 74 -7.90 -1.48 -3.18
CA ILE A 74 -8.14 -0.96 -1.82
C ILE A 74 -9.12 -1.86 -1.06
N ASN A 75 -10.14 -2.39 -1.71
CA ASN A 75 -11.01 -3.39 -1.08
C ASN A 75 -10.23 -4.67 -0.71
N LYS A 76 -9.29 -5.11 -1.56
CA LYS A 76 -8.43 -6.25 -1.25
C LYS A 76 -7.50 -5.97 -0.07
N LEU A 77 -6.94 -4.76 0.04
CA LEU A 77 -6.20 -4.29 1.23
C LEU A 77 -7.04 -4.42 2.50
N ASN A 78 -8.27 -3.89 2.49
CA ASN A 78 -9.17 -3.95 3.65
C ASN A 78 -9.51 -5.41 4.05
N CYS A 79 -9.75 -6.28 3.08
CA CYS A 79 -10.00 -7.70 3.33
C CYS A 79 -8.78 -8.42 3.93
N LEU A 80 -7.59 -8.16 3.40
CA LEU A 80 -6.34 -8.71 3.93
C LEU A 80 -6.11 -8.25 5.37
N PHE A 81 -6.29 -6.95 5.63
CA PHE A 81 -6.04 -6.38 6.95
C PHE A 81 -6.97 -6.98 8.01
N SER A 82 -8.25 -7.10 7.68
CA SER A 82 -9.22 -7.76 8.57
C SER A 82 -8.86 -9.23 8.82
N SER A 83 -8.38 -9.95 7.80
CA SER A 83 -7.99 -11.35 7.93
C SER A 83 -6.77 -11.53 8.85
N GLU A 84 -5.75 -10.68 8.71
CA GLU A 84 -4.54 -10.74 9.54
C GLU A 84 -4.82 -10.38 11.01
N LEU A 85 -5.72 -9.42 11.26
CA LEU A 85 -6.20 -9.12 12.61
C LEU A 85 -6.85 -10.34 13.28
N CYS A 86 -7.61 -11.15 12.52
CA CYS A 86 -8.28 -12.33 13.04
C CYS A 86 -7.36 -13.53 13.32
N HIS A 87 -6.20 -13.63 12.67
CA HIS A 87 -5.33 -14.82 12.73
C HIS A 87 -4.13 -14.69 13.68
N GLY A 88 -4.06 -13.60 14.46
CA GLY A 88 -2.93 -13.31 15.35
C GLY A 88 -1.83 -12.57 14.60
N HIS A 89 -1.41 -11.44 15.15
CA HIS A 89 -0.61 -10.45 14.43
C HIS A 89 0.87 -10.81 14.57
N VAL A 90 1.60 -10.85 13.45
CA VAL A 90 3.07 -11.00 13.45
C VAL A 90 3.77 -9.64 13.60
N LEU A 91 3.04 -8.55 13.34
CA LEU A 91 3.53 -7.18 13.43
C LEU A 91 3.73 -6.76 14.89
N SER A 92 4.69 -5.87 15.13
CA SER A 92 4.80 -5.17 16.41
C SER A 92 3.60 -4.23 16.64
N GLU A 93 3.42 -3.76 17.88
CA GLU A 93 2.39 -2.76 18.20
C GLU A 93 2.55 -1.48 17.35
N ASP A 94 3.78 -0.97 17.23
CA ASP A 94 4.09 0.21 16.41
C ASP A 94 3.75 -0.01 14.92
N GLU A 95 4.09 -1.18 14.36
CA GLU A 95 3.80 -1.52 12.96
C GLU A 95 2.30 -1.62 12.71
N LEU A 96 1.56 -2.15 13.68
CA LEU A 96 0.12 -2.29 13.59
C LEU A 96 -0.60 -0.94 13.70
N GLU A 97 -0.16 -0.08 14.62
CA GLU A 97 -0.70 1.28 14.78
C GLU A 97 -0.51 2.08 13.49
N GLU A 98 0.72 2.09 12.95
CA GLU A 98 1.03 2.77 11.68
C GLU A 98 0.19 2.23 10.51
N LEU A 99 0.08 0.90 10.38
CA LEU A 99 -0.71 0.28 9.33
C LEU A 99 -2.20 0.64 9.45
N THR A 100 -2.72 0.70 10.68
CA THR A 100 -4.11 1.09 10.95
C THR A 100 -4.36 2.53 10.53
N ASP A 101 -3.48 3.46 10.94
CA ASP A 101 -3.57 4.88 10.58
C ASP A 101 -3.50 5.10 9.06
N GLU A 102 -2.63 4.36 8.37
CA GLU A 102 -2.52 4.41 6.91
C GLU A 102 -3.82 3.98 6.23
N ILE A 103 -4.37 2.83 6.63
CA ILE A 103 -5.59 2.27 6.05
C ILE A 103 -6.79 3.17 6.32
N ASP A 104 -6.90 3.73 7.52
CA ASP A 104 -7.97 4.66 7.87
C ASP A 104 -7.90 5.94 7.03
N LEU A 105 -6.70 6.51 6.82
CA LEU A 105 -6.53 7.66 5.94
C LEU A 105 -6.91 7.33 4.50
N ILE A 106 -6.47 6.19 3.97
CA ILE A 106 -6.82 5.75 2.60
C ILE A 106 -8.34 5.66 2.46
N ASN A 107 -9.01 5.01 3.41
CA ASN A 107 -10.47 4.83 3.38
C ASN A 107 -11.22 6.15 3.58
N GLN A 108 -10.69 7.09 4.36
CA GLN A 108 -11.25 8.44 4.49
C GLN A 108 -11.17 9.21 3.17
N LYS A 109 -10.04 9.12 2.46
CA LYS A 109 -9.79 9.82 1.19
C LYS A 109 -10.49 9.19 -0.02
N LEU A 110 -10.92 7.94 0.09
CA LEU A 110 -11.66 7.24 -0.96
C LEU A 110 -13.15 7.63 -1.05
N LYS A 111 -13.70 8.22 0.02
CA LYS A 111 -15.11 8.65 0.11
C LYS A 111 -15.41 9.84 -0.80
#